data_AF-A0A8I2KKJ7-F1
#
_entry.id   AF-A0A8I2KKJ7-F1
#
_cell.length_a   1.000
_cell.length_b   1.000
_cell.length_c   1.000
_cell.angle_alpha   90.00
_cell.angle_beta   90.00
_cell.angle_gamma   90.00
#
_symmetry.space_group_name_H-M   'P 1'
#
loop_
_entity.id
_entity.type
_entity.pdbx_description
1 polymer ?
#
loop_
_entity_poly.entity_id
_entity_poly.type
_entity_poly.pdbx_seq_one_letter_code
_entity_poly.pdbx_strand_id
1 'polypeptide(L)'
;MNTATREKGASRKGQLTQLELDKLNHGITESKTLVECLEVDFAELATSLRLFTSDDLISISESRNLGITKRMSAMGVLLNSKLSPRDKSALQKHPSDLVRGWVAYAIGCDNNLNLEQKIGSLIPLIDDHHFGVREWSWLAVRADIASDITAAISLLEPLTYSDSSRIRRFASESIRPRGVWCKHIPELKKAPELAEVILNNLKSDQDKYVIDSVANWLNDCAKDNPNWVLNICNKWQKSETPISHRLLEKATRSIKI
;
A
#
# COMPACT_ATOMS: atom_id res chain seq x y z
N MET A 1 -2.39 28.96 -8.78
CA MET A 1 -1.46 28.23 -7.88
C MET A 1 -0.77 27.16 -8.69
N ASN A 2 0.57 27.12 -8.65
CA ASN A 2 1.46 26.38 -9.54
C ASN A 2 0.97 24.97 -9.91
N THR A 3 0.55 24.79 -11.16
CA THR A 3 0.57 23.47 -11.82
C THR A 3 2.03 23.16 -12.13
N ALA A 4 2.78 22.69 -11.13
CA ALA A 4 4.04 22.02 -11.39
C ALA A 4 3.72 20.87 -12.35
N THR A 5 4.18 20.98 -13.60
CA THR A 5 4.14 19.90 -14.58
C THR A 5 4.83 18.71 -13.93
N ARG A 6 4.04 17.74 -13.48
CA ARG A 6 4.55 16.52 -12.86
C ARG A 6 5.43 15.87 -13.90
N GLU A 7 6.75 15.88 -13.70
CA GLU A 7 7.69 15.30 -14.66
C GLU A 7 7.28 13.85 -14.90
N LYS A 8 7.08 13.53 -16.19
CA LYS A 8 6.60 12.22 -16.61
C LYS A 8 7.72 11.20 -16.40
N GLY A 9 7.51 10.23 -15.50
CA GLY A 9 8.47 9.16 -15.28
C GLY A 9 8.47 8.08 -16.37
N ALA A 10 9.42 7.16 -16.29
CA ALA A 10 9.58 6.03 -17.19
C ALA A 10 8.33 5.14 -17.21
N SER A 11 7.92 4.77 -18.41
CA SER A 11 6.75 3.92 -18.67
C SER A 11 7.10 2.49 -19.09
N ARG A 12 8.37 2.24 -19.43
CA ARG A 12 8.91 0.95 -19.86
C ARG A 12 10.35 0.81 -19.37
N LYS A 13 10.77 -0.44 -19.17
CA LYS A 13 12.12 -0.76 -18.70
C LYS A 13 13.20 -0.18 -19.63
N GLY A 14 14.27 0.35 -19.05
CA GLY A 14 15.42 0.88 -19.80
C GLY A 14 15.17 2.27 -20.40
N GLN A 15 14.12 2.97 -19.98
CA GLN A 15 13.87 4.36 -20.40
C GLN A 15 14.62 5.40 -19.56
N LEU A 16 15.11 5.02 -18.38
CA LEU A 16 15.92 5.88 -17.54
C LEU A 16 17.30 6.09 -18.18
N THR A 17 17.77 7.33 -18.18
CA THR A 17 19.19 7.60 -18.43
C THR A 17 20.04 7.03 -17.30
N GLN A 18 21.33 6.79 -17.57
CA GLN A 18 22.25 6.30 -16.53
C GLN A 18 22.27 7.23 -15.32
N LEU A 19 22.29 8.55 -15.53
CA LEU A 19 22.26 9.54 -14.45
C LEU A 19 20.98 9.48 -13.60
N GLU A 20 19.82 9.22 -14.21
CA GLU A 20 18.56 9.08 -13.47
C GLU A 20 18.53 7.78 -12.66
N LEU A 21 18.99 6.67 -13.25
CA LEU A 21 19.12 5.39 -12.56
C LEU A 21 20.10 5.49 -11.39
N ASP A 22 21.26 6.14 -11.58
CA ASP A 22 22.26 6.35 -10.53
C ASP A 22 21.67 7.15 -9.37
N LYS A 23 20.86 8.19 -9.64
CA LYS A 23 20.18 8.96 -8.59
C LYS A 23 19.20 8.11 -7.78
N LEU A 24 18.46 7.20 -8.43
CA LEU A 24 17.56 6.27 -7.74
C LEU A 24 18.35 5.25 -6.92
N ASN A 25 19.38 4.66 -7.52
CA ASN A 25 20.24 3.66 -6.90
C ASN A 25 21.07 4.22 -5.73
N HIS A 26 21.30 5.53 -5.66
CA HIS A 26 21.95 6.17 -4.51
C HIS A 26 20.96 6.87 -3.57
N GLY A 27 19.65 6.67 -3.80
CA GLY A 27 18.59 7.19 -2.94
C GLY A 27 18.50 8.72 -2.88
N ILE A 28 18.98 9.40 -3.92
CA ILE A 28 19.00 10.87 -4.05
C ILE A 28 17.61 11.40 -4.46
N THR A 29 16.86 10.62 -5.25
CA THR A 29 15.51 10.96 -5.71
C THR A 29 14.55 9.81 -5.48
N GLU A 30 13.26 10.14 -5.51
CA GLU A 30 12.16 9.17 -5.53
C GLU A 30 11.94 8.65 -6.95
N SER A 31 11.44 7.41 -7.02
CA SER A 31 10.83 6.91 -8.25
C SER A 31 9.60 7.74 -8.61
N LYS A 32 9.30 7.88 -9.90
CA LYS A 32 8.08 8.55 -10.38
C LYS A 32 7.02 7.56 -10.80
N THR A 33 7.43 6.33 -11.12
CA THR A 33 6.54 5.24 -11.55
C THR A 33 6.99 3.92 -10.94
N LEU A 34 6.08 2.94 -10.99
CA LEU A 34 6.40 1.56 -10.64
C LEU A 34 7.55 1.00 -11.48
N VAL A 35 7.65 1.38 -12.76
CA VAL A 35 8.71 0.87 -13.64
C VAL A 35 10.07 1.32 -13.11
N GLU A 36 10.21 2.60 -12.76
CA GLU A 36 11.45 3.11 -12.16
C GLU A 36 11.77 2.42 -10.83
N CYS A 37 10.76 2.25 -9.95
CA CYS A 37 10.90 1.52 -8.69
C CYS A 37 11.43 0.08 -8.90
N LEU A 38 11.02 -0.59 -9.97
CA LEU A 38 11.46 -1.95 -10.29
C LEU A 38 12.86 -2.01 -10.91
N GLU A 39 13.38 -0.90 -11.43
CA GLU A 39 14.74 -0.82 -11.98
C GLU A 39 15.81 -0.54 -10.92
N VAL A 40 15.41 -0.09 -9.72
CA VAL A 40 16.35 0.20 -8.63
C VAL A 40 17.11 -1.05 -8.17
N ASP A 41 18.44 -0.93 -8.13
CA ASP A 41 19.32 -1.93 -7.54
C ASP A 41 19.33 -1.76 -6.02
N PHE A 42 18.85 -2.80 -5.31
CA PHE A 42 18.75 -2.76 -3.85
C PHE A 42 20.13 -2.80 -3.18
N ALA A 43 21.12 -3.48 -3.78
CA ALA A 43 22.45 -3.58 -3.20
C ALA A 43 23.20 -2.25 -3.32
N GLU A 44 23.07 -1.55 -4.45
CA GLU A 44 23.63 -0.21 -4.63
C GLU A 44 22.97 0.79 -3.68
N LEU A 45 21.63 0.76 -3.59
CA LEU A 45 20.88 1.59 -2.64
C LEU A 45 21.24 1.31 -1.21
N ALA A 46 21.33 0.04 -0.79
CA ALA A 46 21.77 -0.33 0.54
C ALA A 46 23.20 0.13 0.84
N THR A 47 24.12 0.02 -0.13
CA THR A 47 25.51 0.50 0.00
C THR A 47 25.55 2.00 0.31
N SER A 48 24.70 2.79 -0.35
CA SER A 48 24.64 4.25 -0.15
C SER A 48 24.24 4.64 1.29
N LEU A 49 23.45 3.80 1.98
CA LEU A 49 23.01 4.05 3.35
C LEU A 49 24.14 3.86 4.37
N ARG A 50 25.18 3.08 4.04
CA ARG A 50 26.31 2.76 4.94
C ARG A 50 25.86 2.14 6.28
N LEU A 51 24.75 1.39 6.25
CA LEU A 51 24.18 0.72 7.42
C LEU A 51 24.35 -0.81 7.41
N PHE A 52 24.84 -1.37 6.29
CA PHE A 52 24.90 -2.81 6.06
C PHE A 52 26.35 -3.29 5.96
N THR A 53 26.58 -4.51 6.41
CA THR A 53 27.89 -5.18 6.27
C THR A 53 28.08 -5.71 4.84
N SER A 54 29.31 -6.13 4.50
CA SER A 54 29.58 -6.75 3.20
C SER A 54 28.74 -8.01 2.94
N ASP A 55 28.54 -8.85 3.96
CA ASP A 55 27.74 -10.07 3.85
C ASP A 55 26.25 -9.77 3.63
N ASP A 56 25.75 -8.71 4.27
CA ASP A 56 24.39 -8.23 4.04
C ASP A 56 24.22 -7.77 2.58
N LEU A 57 25.18 -7.00 2.04
CA LEU A 57 25.15 -6.52 0.65
C LEU A 57 25.22 -7.65 -0.37
N ILE A 58 25.99 -8.70 -0.10
CA ILE A 58 26.02 -9.92 -0.93
C ILE A 58 24.64 -10.58 -0.93
N SER A 59 24.05 -10.78 0.25
CA SER A 59 22.71 -11.38 0.39
C SER A 59 21.63 -10.58 -0.33
N ILE A 60 21.70 -9.24 -0.27
CA ILE A 60 20.79 -8.35 -1.00
C ILE A 60 20.97 -8.52 -2.52
N SER A 61 22.23 -8.58 -2.99
CA SER A 61 22.55 -8.75 -4.41
C SER A 61 22.04 -10.09 -4.96
N GLU A 62 22.18 -11.18 -4.20
CA GLU A 62 21.69 -12.52 -4.57
C GLU A 62 20.15 -12.55 -4.74
N SER A 63 19.44 -11.68 -4.04
CA SER A 63 17.98 -11.57 -4.11
C SER A 63 17.45 -10.89 -5.39
N ARG A 64 18.33 -10.35 -6.26
CA ARG A 64 17.95 -9.54 -7.45
C ARG A 64 16.95 -10.21 -8.41
N ASN A 65 16.98 -11.54 -8.50
CA ASN A 65 16.13 -12.31 -9.40
C ASN A 65 14.76 -12.66 -8.78
N LEU A 66 14.55 -12.35 -7.50
CA LEU A 66 13.27 -12.56 -6.83
C LEU A 66 12.27 -11.46 -7.24
N GLY A 67 10.97 -11.79 -7.15
CA GLY A 67 9.90 -10.80 -7.30
C GLY A 67 9.99 -9.69 -6.25
N ILE A 68 9.53 -8.48 -6.62
CA ILE A 68 9.70 -7.27 -5.79
C ILE A 68 9.20 -7.44 -4.35
N THR A 69 8.05 -8.08 -4.12
CA THR A 69 7.51 -8.27 -2.76
C THR A 69 8.38 -9.17 -1.89
N LYS A 70 9.06 -10.17 -2.48
CA LYS A 70 10.04 -11.00 -1.77
C LYS A 70 11.29 -10.20 -1.42
N ARG A 71 11.79 -9.37 -2.34
CA ARG A 71 12.93 -8.47 -2.10
C ARG A 71 12.60 -7.46 -0.98
N MET A 72 11.43 -6.83 -1.03
CA MET A 72 10.95 -5.92 0.01
C MET A 72 10.84 -6.60 1.38
N SER A 73 10.32 -7.84 1.43
CA SER A 73 10.23 -8.61 2.66
C SER A 73 11.61 -8.95 3.23
N ALA A 74 12.56 -9.35 2.39
CA ALA A 74 13.95 -9.61 2.80
C ALA A 74 14.60 -8.36 3.39
N MET A 75 14.42 -7.19 2.75
CA MET A 75 14.88 -5.91 3.30
C MET A 75 14.22 -5.59 4.64
N GLY A 76 12.91 -5.79 4.77
CA GLY A 76 12.19 -5.59 6.03
C GLY A 76 12.80 -6.41 7.18
N VAL A 77 13.01 -7.72 6.96
CA VAL A 77 13.65 -8.61 7.96
C VAL A 77 15.05 -8.14 8.33
N LEU A 78 15.85 -7.76 7.33
CA LEU A 78 17.21 -7.28 7.55
C LEU A 78 17.23 -5.98 8.36
N LEU A 79 16.46 -4.97 7.96
CA LEU A 79 16.30 -3.73 8.71
C LEU A 79 15.78 -3.99 10.12
N ASN A 80 14.82 -4.90 10.27
CA ASN A 80 14.22 -5.19 11.57
C ASN A 80 15.23 -5.77 12.56
N SER A 81 16.07 -6.70 12.09
CA SER A 81 17.07 -7.40 12.90
C SER A 81 18.33 -6.59 13.21
N LYS A 82 18.72 -5.65 12.35
CA LYS A 82 20.00 -4.93 12.45
C LYS A 82 19.89 -3.52 13.00
N LEU A 83 18.77 -2.83 12.75
CA LEU A 83 18.66 -1.40 13.01
C LEU A 83 17.93 -1.11 14.32
N SER A 84 18.41 -0.10 15.04
CA SER A 84 17.72 0.41 16.22
C SER A 84 16.40 1.10 15.83
N PRO A 85 15.44 1.25 16.77
CA PRO A 85 14.23 2.05 16.52
C PRO A 85 14.53 3.48 16.05
N ARG A 86 15.62 4.07 16.53
CA ARG A 86 16.08 5.41 16.12
C ARG A 86 16.48 5.44 14.65
N ASP A 87 17.25 4.45 14.20
CA ASP A 87 17.70 4.38 12.80
C ASP A 87 16.52 4.12 11.86
N LYS A 88 15.60 3.21 12.23
CA LYS A 88 14.35 2.99 11.48
C LYS A 88 13.54 4.28 11.36
N SER A 89 13.42 5.06 12.44
CA SER A 89 12.72 6.36 12.43
C SER A 89 13.38 7.38 11.52
N ALA A 90 14.72 7.43 11.47
CA ALA A 90 15.44 8.28 10.53
C ALA A 90 15.17 7.89 9.07
N LEU A 91 15.14 6.58 8.78
CA LEU A 91 14.87 6.06 7.44
C LEU A 91 13.42 6.30 6.97
N GLN A 92 12.45 6.50 7.87
CA GLN A 92 11.08 6.90 7.47
C GLN A 92 11.03 8.27 6.79
N LYS A 93 12.07 9.09 6.90
CA LYS A 93 12.17 10.40 6.26
C LYS A 93 13.20 10.42 5.13
N HIS A 94 13.71 9.26 4.74
CA HIS A 94 14.74 9.15 3.72
C HIS A 94 14.23 9.62 2.35
N PRO A 95 15.04 10.29 1.50
CA PRO A 95 14.60 10.77 0.20
C PRO A 95 14.10 9.67 -0.74
N SER A 96 14.74 8.48 -0.73
CA SER A 96 14.26 7.32 -1.48
C SER A 96 12.94 6.76 -0.94
N ASP A 97 11.94 6.64 -1.81
CA ASP A 97 10.66 5.99 -1.52
C ASP A 97 10.82 4.48 -1.20
N LEU A 98 11.78 3.81 -1.83
CA LEU A 98 12.06 2.41 -1.56
C LEU A 98 12.61 2.18 -0.15
N VAL A 99 13.50 3.06 0.32
CA VAL A 99 14.02 2.99 1.69
C VAL A 99 12.89 3.16 2.72
N ARG A 100 12.00 4.14 2.50
CA ARG A 100 10.81 4.31 3.35
C ARG A 100 9.89 3.08 3.27
N GLY A 101 9.74 2.49 2.08
CA GLY A 101 9.06 1.22 1.88
C GLY A 101 9.68 0.04 2.63
N TRP A 102 11.02 -0.05 2.71
CA TRP A 102 11.70 -1.07 3.50
C TRP A 102 11.39 -0.92 4.99
N VAL A 103 11.28 0.31 5.49
CA VAL A 103 10.86 0.56 6.87
C VAL A 103 9.43 0.07 7.10
N ALA A 104 8.51 0.26 6.15
CA ALA A 104 7.16 -0.28 6.26
C ALA A 104 7.18 -1.81 6.43
N TYR A 105 7.97 -2.52 5.63
CA TYR A 105 8.14 -3.97 5.75
C TYR A 105 8.86 -4.37 7.05
N ALA A 106 9.79 -3.56 7.55
CA ALA A 106 10.45 -3.81 8.83
C ALA A 106 9.49 -3.70 10.02
N ILE A 107 8.56 -2.73 9.99
CA ILE A 107 7.47 -2.63 10.97
C ILE A 107 6.51 -3.83 10.83
N GLY A 108 6.13 -4.17 9.61
CA GLY A 108 5.21 -5.28 9.33
C GLY A 108 5.73 -6.64 9.82
N CYS A 109 7.04 -6.88 9.73
CA CYS A 109 7.66 -8.14 10.18
C CYS A 109 8.15 -8.13 11.65
N ASP A 110 7.90 -7.05 12.41
CA ASP A 110 8.26 -7.01 13.82
C ASP A 110 7.28 -7.82 14.67
N ASN A 111 7.73 -9.00 15.10
CA ASN A 111 6.94 -9.93 15.93
C ASN A 111 6.75 -9.44 17.37
N ASN A 112 7.42 -8.36 17.78
CA ASN A 112 7.21 -7.75 19.10
C ASN A 112 6.02 -6.77 19.10
N LEU A 113 5.48 -6.44 17.93
CA LEU A 113 4.35 -5.53 17.77
C LEU A 113 3.09 -6.31 17.43
N ASN A 114 1.98 -5.98 18.10
CA ASN A 114 0.66 -6.41 17.66
C ASN A 114 0.17 -5.55 16.46
N LEU A 115 -0.95 -5.93 15.83
CA LEU A 115 -1.46 -5.24 14.65
C LEU A 115 -1.75 -3.74 14.91
N GLU A 116 -2.32 -3.39 16.07
CA GLU A 116 -2.60 -1.99 16.44
C GLU A 116 -1.30 -1.17 16.50
N GLN A 117 -0.26 -1.70 17.15
CA GLN A 117 1.05 -1.06 17.25
C GLN A 117 1.74 -0.95 15.89
N LYS A 118 1.62 -1.97 15.03
CA LYS A 118 2.12 -1.93 13.65
C LYS A 118 1.42 -0.82 12.85
N ILE A 119 0.09 -0.75 12.88
CA ILE A 119 -0.69 0.30 12.21
C ILE A 119 -0.29 1.68 12.73
N GLY A 120 -0.23 1.87 14.04
CA GLY A 120 0.19 3.13 14.66
C GLY A 120 1.58 3.58 14.21
N SER A 121 2.54 2.66 14.16
CA SER A 121 3.90 2.92 13.68
C SER A 121 3.98 3.21 12.18
N LEU A 122 3.03 2.71 11.40
CA LEU A 122 2.94 2.91 9.96
C LEU A 122 2.25 4.22 9.56
N ILE A 123 1.55 4.92 10.45
CA ILE A 123 0.79 6.15 10.11
C ILE A 123 1.59 7.14 9.25
N PRO A 124 2.87 7.49 9.56
CA PRO A 124 3.65 8.38 8.72
C PRO A 124 3.87 7.88 7.29
N LEU A 125 4.00 6.55 7.11
CA LEU A 125 4.23 5.90 5.82
C LEU A 125 2.92 5.67 5.04
N ILE A 126 1.82 5.45 5.78
CA ILE A 126 0.46 5.41 5.24
C ILE A 126 0.08 6.78 4.65
N ASP A 127 0.48 7.86 5.34
CA ASP A 127 0.22 9.23 4.91
C ASP A 127 1.29 9.83 3.98
N ASP A 128 2.27 9.03 3.56
CA ASP A 128 3.39 9.48 2.72
C ASP A 128 2.92 10.11 1.41
N HIS A 129 3.62 11.14 0.93
CA HIS A 129 3.29 11.79 -0.34
C HIS A 129 3.52 10.89 -1.54
N HIS A 130 4.50 9.98 -1.44
CA HIS A 130 4.87 9.06 -2.50
C HIS A 130 3.91 7.87 -2.58
N PHE A 131 3.40 7.58 -3.78
CA PHE A 131 2.39 6.54 -3.96
C PHE A 131 2.91 5.14 -3.59
N GLY A 132 4.16 4.84 -3.95
CA GLY A 132 4.78 3.54 -3.69
C GLY A 132 4.84 3.22 -2.19
N VAL A 133 5.21 4.20 -1.36
CA VAL A 133 5.30 4.02 0.10
C VAL A 133 3.94 3.67 0.69
N ARG A 134 2.87 4.31 0.22
CA ARG A 134 1.50 3.97 0.64
C ARG A 134 1.09 2.56 0.24
N GLU A 135 1.51 2.07 -0.93
CA GLU A 135 1.27 0.68 -1.33
C GLU A 135 2.06 -0.31 -0.48
N TRP A 136 3.34 -0.01 -0.22
CA TRP A 136 4.18 -0.84 0.64
C TRP A 136 3.63 -0.94 2.07
N SER A 137 3.03 0.15 2.57
CA SER A 137 2.48 0.22 3.92
C SER A 137 1.35 -0.80 4.15
N TRP A 138 0.35 -0.89 3.26
CA TRP A 138 -0.71 -1.89 3.44
C TRP A 138 -0.24 -3.30 3.11
N LEU A 139 0.69 -3.46 2.15
CA LEU A 139 1.27 -4.77 1.83
C LEU A 139 2.01 -5.38 3.02
N ALA A 140 2.73 -4.54 3.78
CA ALA A 140 3.56 -4.97 4.90
C ALA A 140 2.76 -5.60 6.05
N VAL A 141 1.53 -5.15 6.31
CA VAL A 141 0.67 -5.65 7.42
C VAL A 141 -0.53 -6.47 6.94
N ARG A 142 -0.63 -6.73 5.62
CA ARG A 142 -1.78 -7.46 5.09
C ARG A 142 -1.92 -8.87 5.64
N ALA A 143 -0.80 -9.54 5.91
CA ALA A 143 -0.83 -10.88 6.48
C ALA A 143 -1.42 -10.87 7.89
N ASP A 144 -1.05 -9.88 8.72
CA ASP A 144 -1.61 -9.68 10.05
C ASP A 144 -3.12 -9.35 9.97
N ILE A 145 -3.50 -8.42 9.08
CA ILE A 145 -4.92 -8.06 8.85
C ILE A 145 -5.76 -9.27 8.43
N ALA A 146 -5.23 -10.11 7.54
CA ALA A 146 -5.94 -11.29 7.05
C ALA A 146 -6.04 -12.40 8.12
N SER A 147 -5.15 -12.42 9.12
CA SER A 147 -5.14 -13.46 10.16
C SER A 147 -6.32 -13.35 11.13
N ASP A 148 -6.78 -12.13 11.40
CA ASP A 148 -7.99 -11.85 12.17
C ASP A 148 -8.67 -10.60 11.58
N ILE A 149 -9.48 -10.83 10.55
CA ILE A 149 -10.09 -9.74 9.79
C ILE A 149 -11.11 -8.95 10.61
N THR A 150 -11.80 -9.61 11.55
CA THR A 150 -12.82 -8.95 12.38
C THR A 150 -12.14 -7.98 13.35
N ALA A 151 -11.09 -8.42 14.06
CA ALA A 151 -10.31 -7.53 14.92
C ALA A 151 -9.65 -6.41 14.10
N ALA A 152 -9.11 -6.73 12.92
CA ALA A 152 -8.50 -5.74 12.04
C ALA A 152 -9.50 -4.66 11.60
N ILE A 153 -10.74 -5.02 11.25
CA ILE A 153 -11.78 -4.04 10.87
C ILE A 153 -12.05 -3.06 12.02
N SER A 154 -12.14 -3.54 13.28
CA SER A 154 -12.31 -2.65 14.44
C SER A 154 -11.15 -1.67 14.62
N LEU A 155 -9.92 -2.08 14.29
CA LEU A 155 -8.75 -1.19 14.33
C LEU A 155 -8.70 -0.21 13.15
N LEU A 156 -9.22 -0.60 11.99
CA LEU A 156 -9.22 0.20 10.76
C LEU A 156 -10.39 1.20 10.69
N GLU A 157 -11.50 0.92 11.37
CA GLU A 157 -12.69 1.77 11.34
C GLU A 157 -12.42 3.21 11.78
N PRO A 158 -11.72 3.49 12.90
CA PRO A 158 -11.39 4.85 13.28
C PRO A 158 -10.60 5.62 12.20
N LEU A 159 -9.78 4.93 11.40
CA LEU A 159 -8.99 5.55 10.33
C LEU A 159 -9.85 6.10 9.20
N THR A 160 -11.10 5.62 9.05
CA THR A 160 -12.04 6.11 8.03
C THR A 160 -12.52 7.54 8.31
N TYR A 161 -12.28 8.07 9.50
CA TYR A 161 -12.61 9.44 9.90
C TYR A 161 -11.40 10.38 9.95
N SER A 162 -10.22 9.91 9.53
CA SER A 162 -9.00 10.73 9.49
C SER A 162 -9.15 11.92 8.53
N ASP A 163 -8.54 13.06 8.87
CA ASP A 163 -8.46 14.22 7.97
C ASP A 163 -7.72 13.88 6.66
N SER A 164 -6.74 12.99 6.72
CA SER A 164 -5.99 12.56 5.54
C SER A 164 -6.75 11.53 4.72
N SER A 165 -6.96 11.84 3.44
CA SER A 165 -7.52 10.89 2.47
C SER A 165 -6.62 9.68 2.23
N ARG A 166 -5.32 9.77 2.48
CA ARG A 166 -4.37 8.65 2.34
C ARG A 166 -4.58 7.60 3.44
N ILE A 167 -4.82 8.07 4.67
CA ILE A 167 -5.16 7.23 5.82
C ILE A 167 -6.54 6.60 5.64
N ARG A 168 -7.55 7.37 5.23
CA ARG A 168 -8.88 6.83 4.91
C ARG A 168 -8.82 5.77 3.81
N ARG A 169 -8.06 6.01 2.74
CA ARG A 169 -7.85 5.04 1.66
C ARG A 169 -7.18 3.77 2.14
N PHE A 170 -6.23 3.84 3.07
CA PHE A 170 -5.58 2.65 3.63
C PHE A 170 -6.58 1.71 4.31
N ALA A 171 -7.58 2.24 5.01
CA ALA A 171 -8.61 1.45 5.67
C ALA A 171 -9.38 0.55 4.68
N SER A 172 -9.79 1.08 3.51
CA SER A 172 -10.45 0.27 2.48
C SER A 172 -9.50 -0.58 1.64
N GLU A 173 -8.30 -0.07 1.34
CA GLU A 173 -7.36 -0.75 0.44
C GLU A 173 -6.77 -2.01 1.08
N SER A 174 -6.37 -1.90 2.35
CA SER A 174 -5.69 -2.97 3.08
C SER A 174 -6.54 -4.24 3.21
N ILE A 175 -7.88 -4.09 3.21
CA ILE A 175 -8.86 -5.18 3.32
C ILE A 175 -9.50 -5.57 1.98
N ARG A 176 -8.93 -5.21 0.82
CA ARG A 176 -9.49 -5.67 -0.47
C ARG A 176 -9.57 -7.21 -0.51
N PRO A 177 -10.72 -7.82 -0.88
CA PRO A 177 -10.87 -9.27 -0.89
C PRO A 177 -9.95 -9.94 -1.91
N ARG A 178 -9.68 -9.25 -3.04
CA ARG A 178 -8.74 -9.67 -4.09
C ARG A 178 -7.71 -8.59 -4.40
N GLY A 179 -6.70 -8.45 -3.54
CA GLY A 179 -5.60 -7.53 -3.80
C GLY A 179 -4.66 -8.03 -4.91
N VAL A 180 -3.94 -7.10 -5.53
CA VAL A 180 -2.87 -7.40 -6.51
C VAL A 180 -1.56 -7.60 -5.75
N TRP A 181 -0.72 -8.54 -6.19
CA TRP A 181 0.57 -8.92 -5.57
C TRP A 181 0.50 -9.38 -4.11
N CYS A 182 -0.67 -9.78 -3.65
CA CYS A 182 -0.89 -10.31 -2.32
C CYS A 182 -1.89 -11.46 -2.35
N LYS A 183 -1.95 -12.20 -1.24
CA LYS A 183 -2.97 -13.25 -1.07
C LYS A 183 -4.36 -12.60 -0.95
N HIS A 184 -5.36 -13.30 -1.46
CA HIS A 184 -6.76 -12.95 -1.20
C HIS A 184 -7.09 -13.10 0.28
N ILE A 185 -8.15 -12.43 0.75
CA ILE A 185 -8.69 -12.59 2.10
C ILE A 185 -9.95 -13.47 1.96
N PRO A 186 -9.88 -14.79 2.21
CA PRO A 186 -10.99 -15.71 1.95
C PRO A 186 -12.27 -15.36 2.73
N GLU A 187 -12.13 -14.82 3.94
CA GLU A 187 -13.22 -14.44 4.82
C GLU A 187 -14.08 -13.36 4.17
N LEU A 188 -13.48 -12.30 3.62
CA LEU A 188 -14.20 -11.23 2.91
C LEU A 188 -14.75 -11.65 1.55
N LYS A 189 -14.26 -12.76 0.99
CA LYS A 189 -14.90 -13.37 -0.18
C LYS A 189 -16.16 -14.15 0.19
N LYS A 190 -16.27 -14.68 1.41
CA LYS A 190 -17.41 -15.47 1.89
C LYS A 190 -18.46 -14.59 2.58
N ALA A 191 -17.99 -13.63 3.37
CA ALA A 191 -18.78 -12.74 4.20
C ALA A 191 -18.35 -11.27 3.95
N PRO A 192 -18.66 -10.70 2.78
CA PRO A 192 -18.29 -9.32 2.45
C PRO A 192 -18.93 -8.28 3.39
N GLU A 193 -20.02 -8.63 4.06
CA GLU A 193 -20.71 -7.79 5.03
C GLU A 193 -19.84 -7.35 6.22
N LEU A 194 -18.78 -8.10 6.53
CA LEU A 194 -17.81 -7.73 7.57
C LEU A 194 -17.19 -6.35 7.29
N ALA A 195 -16.95 -6.03 6.02
CA ALA A 195 -16.36 -4.75 5.63
C ALA A 195 -17.38 -3.60 5.49
N GLU A 196 -18.68 -3.84 5.69
CA GLU A 196 -19.71 -2.82 5.44
C GLU A 196 -19.49 -1.55 6.24
N VAL A 197 -19.01 -1.64 7.47
CA VAL A 197 -18.75 -0.44 8.31
C VAL A 197 -17.74 0.50 7.64
N ILE A 198 -16.61 -0.04 7.16
CA ILE A 198 -15.58 0.72 6.44
C ILE A 198 -16.15 1.30 5.15
N LEU A 199 -16.85 0.49 4.36
CA LEU A 199 -17.38 0.89 3.06
C LEU A 199 -18.47 1.97 3.21
N ASN A 200 -19.33 1.84 4.21
CA ASN A 200 -20.39 2.82 4.49
C ASN A 200 -19.83 4.17 4.93
N ASN A 201 -18.74 4.19 5.69
CA ASN A 201 -18.07 5.41 6.10
C ASN A 201 -17.45 6.14 4.89
N LEU A 202 -16.93 5.39 3.91
CA LEU A 202 -16.16 5.94 2.79
C LEU A 202 -16.94 6.10 1.47
N LYS A 203 -18.19 5.61 1.37
CA LYS A 203 -18.99 5.61 0.11
C LYS A 203 -19.24 7.00 -0.50
N SER A 204 -19.20 8.05 0.33
CA SER A 204 -19.45 9.45 -0.06
C SER A 204 -18.27 10.36 0.27
N ASP A 205 -17.06 9.78 0.33
CA ASP A 205 -15.83 10.53 0.55
C ASP A 205 -15.64 11.64 -0.50
N GLN A 206 -15.13 12.79 -0.07
CA GLN A 206 -14.89 13.93 -0.95
C GLN A 206 -13.63 13.74 -1.82
N ASP A 207 -12.70 12.87 -1.41
CA ASP A 207 -11.50 12.59 -2.17
C ASP A 207 -11.69 11.43 -3.15
N LYS A 208 -11.48 11.73 -4.43
CA LYS A 208 -11.53 10.76 -5.53
C LYS A 208 -10.61 9.55 -5.29
N TYR A 209 -9.48 9.73 -4.63
CA TYR A 209 -8.54 8.65 -4.30
C TYR A 209 -9.18 7.59 -3.40
N VAL A 210 -9.96 8.01 -2.41
CA VAL A 210 -10.71 7.12 -1.51
C VAL A 210 -11.86 6.46 -2.27
N ILE A 211 -12.65 7.23 -3.02
CA ILE A 211 -13.74 6.72 -3.85
C ILE A 211 -13.25 5.63 -4.83
N ASP A 212 -12.10 5.83 -5.46
CA ASP A 212 -11.52 4.85 -6.37
C ASP A 212 -11.08 3.56 -5.62
N SER A 213 -10.65 3.65 -4.36
CA SER A 213 -10.32 2.47 -3.53
C SER A 213 -11.59 1.69 -3.15
N VAL A 214 -12.63 2.37 -2.67
CA VAL A 214 -13.94 1.74 -2.36
C VAL A 214 -14.54 1.07 -3.59
N ALA A 215 -14.50 1.73 -4.75
CA ALA A 215 -15.00 1.15 -5.98
C ALA A 215 -14.20 -0.08 -6.43
N ASN A 216 -12.87 -0.06 -6.26
CA ASN A 216 -12.03 -1.23 -6.54
C ASN A 216 -12.30 -2.38 -5.57
N TRP A 217 -12.54 -2.07 -4.29
CA TRP A 217 -12.93 -3.07 -3.29
C TRP A 217 -14.23 -3.78 -3.71
N LEU A 218 -15.26 -3.01 -4.08
CA LEU A 218 -16.54 -3.54 -4.54
C LEU A 218 -16.39 -4.36 -5.83
N ASN A 219 -15.61 -3.86 -6.79
CA ASN A 219 -15.35 -4.59 -8.03
C ASN A 219 -14.55 -5.89 -7.82
N ASP A 220 -13.73 -5.97 -6.78
CA ASP A 220 -13.09 -7.23 -6.39
C ASP A 220 -14.09 -8.18 -5.75
N CYS A 221 -14.95 -7.68 -4.88
CA CYS A 221 -16.04 -8.44 -4.27
C CYS A 221 -17.01 -8.99 -5.33
N ALA A 222 -17.32 -8.22 -6.36
CA ALA A 222 -18.25 -8.58 -7.44
C ALA A 222 -17.84 -9.85 -8.21
N LYS A 223 -16.55 -10.23 -8.17
CA LYS A 223 -16.04 -11.46 -8.79
C LYS A 223 -16.49 -12.74 -8.07
N ASP A 224 -16.86 -12.63 -6.79
CA ASP A 224 -17.37 -13.74 -5.98
C ASP A 224 -18.82 -13.52 -5.54
N ASN A 225 -19.22 -12.27 -5.27
CA ASN A 225 -20.52 -11.90 -4.73
C ASN A 225 -21.20 -10.77 -5.54
N PRO A 226 -21.48 -10.97 -6.84
CA PRO A 226 -22.06 -9.93 -7.70
C PRO A 226 -23.42 -9.42 -7.18
N ASN A 227 -24.28 -10.31 -6.69
CA ASN A 227 -25.60 -9.94 -6.16
C ASN A 227 -25.50 -9.06 -4.91
N TRP A 228 -24.55 -9.35 -4.01
CA TRP A 228 -24.34 -8.52 -2.83
C TRP A 228 -23.86 -7.11 -3.24
N VAL A 229 -22.95 -7.01 -4.21
CA VAL A 229 -22.50 -5.71 -4.73
C VAL A 229 -23.63 -4.93 -5.40
N LEU A 230 -24.49 -5.57 -6.19
CA LEU A 230 -25.67 -4.91 -6.77
C LEU A 230 -26.62 -4.41 -5.68
N ASN A 231 -26.85 -5.22 -4.64
CA ASN A 231 -27.74 -4.86 -3.53
C ASN A 231 -27.21 -3.66 -2.73
N ILE A 232 -25.91 -3.63 -2.38
CA ILE A 232 -25.34 -2.51 -1.64
C ILE A 232 -25.33 -1.22 -2.47
N CYS A 233 -24.99 -1.30 -3.77
CA CYS A 233 -25.07 -0.17 -4.69
C CYS A 233 -26.50 0.39 -4.78
N ASN A 234 -27.51 -0.49 -4.95
CA ASN A 234 -28.92 -0.09 -4.99
C ASN A 234 -29.38 0.55 -3.67
N LYS A 235 -28.94 0.00 -2.53
CA LYS A 235 -29.22 0.57 -1.20
C LYS A 235 -28.65 1.97 -1.06
N TRP A 236 -27.40 2.17 -1.47
CA TRP A 236 -26.74 3.46 -1.41
C TRP A 236 -27.36 4.49 -2.35
N GLN A 237 -27.76 4.12 -3.56
CA GLN A 237 -28.48 4.99 -4.49
C GLN A 237 -29.82 5.50 -3.94
N LYS A 238 -30.48 4.70 -3.08
CA LYS A 238 -31.74 5.07 -2.42
C LYS A 238 -31.55 5.80 -1.09
N SER A 239 -30.31 5.97 -0.62
CA SER A 239 -30.03 6.65 0.64
C SER A 239 -30.04 8.16 0.46
N GLU A 240 -30.25 8.90 1.55
CA GLU A 240 -30.21 10.37 1.54
C GLU A 240 -28.82 10.93 1.22
N THR A 241 -27.76 10.13 1.45
CA THR A 241 -26.39 10.55 1.17
C THR A 241 -26.09 10.41 -0.33
N PRO A 242 -25.69 11.49 -1.01
CA PRO A 242 -25.30 11.41 -2.41
C PRO A 242 -24.12 10.44 -2.61
N ILE A 243 -24.21 9.62 -3.66
CA ILE A 243 -23.17 8.66 -4.03
C ILE A 243 -22.57 9.08 -5.37
N SER A 244 -21.25 8.99 -5.47
CA SER A 244 -20.56 9.28 -6.72
C SER A 244 -20.98 8.29 -7.82
N HIS A 245 -21.45 8.80 -8.96
CA HIS A 245 -21.74 7.97 -10.14
C HIS A 245 -20.53 7.10 -10.54
N ARG A 246 -19.34 7.70 -10.47
CA ARG A 246 -18.07 7.02 -10.74
C ARG A 246 -17.83 5.83 -9.83
N LEU A 247 -18.21 5.93 -8.55
CA LEU A 247 -18.08 4.80 -7.62
C LEU A 247 -18.89 3.62 -8.15
N LEU A 248 -20.16 3.87 -8.48
CA LEU A 248 -21.10 2.85 -8.92
C LEU A 248 -20.66 2.19 -10.23
N GLU A 249 -20.30 2.99 -11.24
CA GLU A 249 -19.78 2.48 -12.52
C GLU A 249 -18.57 1.57 -12.33
N LYS A 250 -17.60 2.00 -11.51
CA LYS A 250 -16.37 1.25 -11.30
C LYS A 250 -16.58 0.03 -10.42
N ALA A 251 -17.50 0.08 -9.46
CA ALA A 251 -17.85 -1.02 -8.58
C ALA A 251 -18.47 -2.20 -9.36
N THR A 252 -19.27 -1.91 -10.39
CA THR A 252 -20.04 -2.94 -11.13
C THR A 252 -19.45 -3.31 -12.49
N ARG A 253 -18.36 -2.67 -12.93
CA ARG A 253 -17.76 -2.86 -14.28
C ARG A 253 -17.40 -4.30 -14.67
N SER A 254 -17.24 -5.21 -13.71
CA SER A 254 -16.90 -6.62 -13.96
C SER A 254 -18.11 -7.57 -13.91
N ILE A 255 -19.29 -7.05 -13.54
CA ILE A 255 -20.54 -7.80 -13.54
C ILE A 255 -21.01 -7.89 -14.99
N LYS A 256 -21.12 -9.12 -15.50
CA LYS A 256 -21.76 -9.38 -16.79
C LYS A 256 -23.26 -9.46 -16.55
N ILE A 257 -24.00 -8.59 -17.23
CA ILE A 257 -25.48 -8.60 -17.28
C ILE A 257 -25.90 -9.57 -18.39
#